data_AF-A0A9E1CD18-F1
#
_entry.id   AF-A0A9E1CD18-F1
#
_cell.length_a   1.000
_cell.length_b   1.000
_cell.length_c   1.000
_cell.angle_alpha   90.00
_cell.angle_beta   90.00
_cell.angle_gamma   90.00
#
_symmetry.space_group_name_H-M   'P 1'
#
loop_
_entity.id
_entity.type
_entity.pdbx_description
1 polymer ?
#
loop_
_entity_poly.entity_id
_entity_poly.type
_entity_poly.pdbx_seq_one_letter_code
_entity_poly.pdbx_strand_id
1 'polypeptide(L)'
;MKKRIISLVLLGISVLTVTACAALQAQSQRMAEKIIRLHVVANSDSDVDQAVKLRVRDAVLREAQNVLSDASDAKQAITAQLPALEAAANAELRRQGSGDTACVSFRRELFPTRDYDTFSLPSGVYQSLRVTIGEGAGHNWWCVIFPSLCVPATTDGFVDAAAAGGFSDAEIGLMTRANGAYTVKFRSLELLQALKKYLFGE
;
A
#
# COMPACT_ATOMS: atom_id res chain seq x y z
N MET A 1 -35.88 12.94 -33.63
CA MET A 1 -35.20 13.99 -32.83
C MET A 1 -34.95 13.57 -31.38
N LYS A 2 -35.98 13.15 -30.62
CA LYS A 2 -35.84 12.70 -29.21
C LYS A 2 -34.77 11.60 -28.99
N LYS A 3 -34.68 10.59 -29.86
CA LYS A 3 -33.64 9.53 -29.78
C LYS A 3 -32.20 10.05 -29.95
N ARG A 4 -31.99 11.06 -30.81
CA ARG A 4 -30.66 11.68 -31.02
C ARG A 4 -30.25 12.53 -29.82
N ILE A 5 -31.19 13.25 -29.22
CA ILE A 5 -30.97 14.03 -27.99
C ILE A 5 -30.61 13.10 -26.82
N ILE A 6 -31.37 12.02 -26.62
CA ILE A 6 -31.08 11.01 -25.58
C ILE A 6 -29.69 10.39 -25.78
N SER A 7 -29.33 10.05 -27.01
CA SER A 7 -28.02 9.47 -27.32
C SER A 7 -26.86 10.45 -27.04
N LEU A 8 -27.03 11.73 -27.34
CA LEU A 8 -26.02 12.76 -27.05
C LEU A 8 -25.89 13.02 -25.54
N VAL A 9 -27.00 13.00 -24.80
CA VAL A 9 -26.99 13.13 -23.34
C VAL A 9 -26.29 11.94 -22.69
N LEU A 10 -26.60 10.70 -23.11
CA LEU A 10 -25.94 9.50 -22.60
C LEU A 10 -24.43 9.49 -22.91
N LEU A 11 -24.05 9.90 -24.12
CA LEU A 11 -22.65 10.05 -24.49
C LEU A 11 -21.96 11.11 -23.62
N GLY A 12 -22.60 12.27 -23.40
CA GLY A 12 -22.09 13.32 -22.53
C GLY A 12 -21.88 12.84 -21.08
N ILE A 13 -22.85 12.10 -20.52
CA ILE A 13 -22.75 11.50 -19.18
C ILE A 13 -21.60 10.48 -19.14
N SER A 14 -21.49 9.62 -20.16
CA SER A 14 -20.41 8.63 -20.23
C SER A 14 -19.04 9.29 -20.28
N VAL A 15 -18.87 10.32 -21.11
CA VAL A 15 -17.61 11.09 -21.22
C VAL A 15 -17.29 11.73 -19.88
N LEU A 16 -18.24 12.42 -19.26
CA LEU A 16 -18.05 13.06 -17.95
C LEU A 16 -17.63 12.05 -16.87
N THR A 17 -18.27 10.88 -16.85
CA THR A 17 -17.99 9.82 -15.88
C THR A 17 -16.59 9.25 -16.08
N VAL A 18 -16.19 8.97 -17.33
CA VAL A 18 -14.84 8.48 -17.66
C VAL A 18 -13.78 9.50 -17.26
N THR A 19 -13.99 10.78 -17.58
CA THR A 19 -13.05 11.85 -17.20
C THR A 19 -12.93 11.98 -15.68
N ALA A 20 -14.03 11.91 -14.93
CA ALA A 20 -14.01 11.95 -13.47
C ALA A 20 -13.26 10.74 -12.87
N CYS A 21 -13.49 9.52 -13.38
CA CYS A 21 -12.76 8.34 -12.95
C CYS A 21 -11.26 8.42 -13.25
N ALA A 22 -10.89 8.92 -14.43
CA ALA A 22 -9.48 9.12 -14.80
C ALA A 22 -8.78 10.12 -13.87
N ALA A 23 -9.45 11.22 -13.52
CA ALA A 23 -8.94 12.20 -12.57
C ALA A 23 -8.71 11.59 -11.17
N LEU A 24 -9.68 10.82 -10.67
CA LEU A 24 -9.56 10.10 -9.39
C LEU A 24 -8.42 9.08 -9.41
N GLN A 25 -8.25 8.34 -10.52
CA GLN A 25 -7.16 7.40 -10.65
C GLN A 25 -5.79 8.10 -10.66
N ALA A 26 -5.66 9.20 -11.41
CA ALA A 26 -4.43 9.99 -11.44
C ALA A 26 -4.07 10.57 -10.06
N GLN A 27 -5.07 10.95 -9.26
CA GLN A 27 -4.86 11.37 -7.87
C GLN A 27 -4.41 10.19 -6.99
N SER A 28 -5.08 9.04 -7.11
CA SER A 28 -4.73 7.83 -6.36
C SER A 28 -3.32 7.32 -6.69
N GLN A 29 -2.86 7.42 -7.94
CA GLN A 29 -1.51 7.01 -8.33
C GLN A 29 -0.46 7.95 -7.76
N ARG A 30 -0.68 9.27 -7.80
CA ARG A 30 0.23 10.26 -7.19
C ARG A 30 0.38 10.07 -5.69
N MET A 31 -0.72 9.77 -4.99
CA MET A 31 -0.70 9.40 -3.58
C MET A 31 0.08 8.09 -3.37
N ALA A 32 -0.15 7.07 -4.19
CA ALA A 32 0.54 5.78 -4.08
C ALA A 32 2.06 5.88 -4.26
N GLU A 33 2.54 6.83 -5.08
CA GLU A 33 3.97 7.08 -5.28
C GLU A 33 4.68 7.66 -4.04
N LYS A 34 3.93 8.35 -3.16
CA LYS A 34 4.44 8.87 -1.88
C LYS A 34 4.49 7.80 -0.78
N ILE A 35 3.91 6.63 -1.02
CA ILE A 35 3.74 5.57 -0.01
C ILE A 35 4.72 4.43 -0.28
N ILE A 36 5.46 4.05 0.76
CA ILE A 36 6.19 2.78 0.78
C ILE A 36 5.45 1.80 1.68
N ARG A 37 5.09 0.66 1.11
CA ARG A 37 4.37 -0.42 1.80
C ARG A 37 5.32 -1.54 2.17
N LEU A 38 5.07 -2.19 3.30
CA LEU A 38 5.77 -3.41 3.71
C LEU A 38 4.90 -4.62 3.38
N HIS A 39 5.49 -5.60 2.72
CA HIS A 39 4.89 -6.87 2.41
C HIS A 39 5.75 -8.00 2.99
N VAL A 40 5.26 -8.70 4.00
CA VAL A 40 5.98 -9.84 4.60
C VAL A 40 5.25 -11.12 4.27
N VAL A 41 5.95 -12.07 3.66
CA VAL A 41 5.43 -13.38 3.28
C VAL A 41 6.11 -14.44 4.14
N ALA A 42 5.31 -15.24 4.84
CA ALA A 42 5.79 -16.31 5.69
C ALA A 42 6.25 -17.52 4.87
N ASN A 43 7.05 -18.39 5.48
CA ASN A 43 7.45 -19.66 4.87
C ASN A 43 6.22 -20.54 4.58
N SER A 44 5.35 -20.76 5.59
CA SER A 44 4.09 -21.48 5.45
C SER A 44 2.93 -20.84 6.24
N ASP A 45 1.78 -21.52 6.25
CA ASP A 45 0.57 -21.14 6.99
C ASP A 45 0.47 -21.73 8.39
N SER A 46 1.51 -22.42 8.86
CA SER A 46 1.55 -22.88 10.24
C SER A 46 1.50 -21.72 11.23
N ASP A 47 0.87 -21.91 12.39
CA ASP A 47 0.79 -20.88 13.42
C ASP A 47 2.19 -20.38 13.85
N VAL A 48 3.19 -21.27 13.83
CA VAL A 48 4.59 -20.95 14.11
C VAL A 48 5.13 -19.96 13.08
N ASP A 49 5.02 -20.26 11.79
CA ASP A 49 5.53 -19.39 10.73
C ASP A 49 4.78 -18.06 10.67
N GLN A 50 3.47 -18.09 10.94
CA GLN A 50 2.66 -16.88 11.02
C GLN A 50 3.09 -16.01 12.21
N ALA A 51 3.40 -16.59 13.37
CA ALA A 51 3.92 -15.86 14.52
C ALA A 51 5.32 -15.29 14.26
N VAL A 52 6.22 -16.09 13.68
CA VAL A 52 7.57 -15.67 13.29
C VAL A 52 7.52 -14.51 12.29
N LYS A 53 6.63 -14.56 11.30
CA LYS A 53 6.39 -13.46 10.35
C LYS A 53 6.09 -12.15 11.05
N LEU A 54 5.24 -12.14 12.09
CA LEU A 54 4.90 -10.92 12.83
C LEU A 54 6.12 -10.35 13.57
N ARG A 55 6.99 -11.23 14.10
CA ARG A 55 8.24 -10.80 14.75
C ARG A 55 9.25 -10.23 13.76
N VAL A 56 9.43 -10.89 12.62
CA VAL A 56 10.27 -10.40 11.51
C VAL A 56 9.77 -9.05 11.00
N ARG A 57 8.44 -8.91 10.80
CA ARG A 57 7.80 -7.63 10.49
C ARG A 57 8.22 -6.55 11.47
N ASP A 58 8.09 -6.80 12.78
CA ASP A 58 8.41 -5.80 13.80
C ASP A 58 9.89 -5.41 13.80
N ALA A 59 10.79 -6.36 13.55
CA ALA A 59 12.22 -6.10 13.42
C ALA A 59 12.54 -5.22 12.21
N VAL A 60 11.97 -5.56 11.05
CA VAL A 60 12.14 -4.77 9.81
C VAL A 60 11.52 -3.38 9.95
N LEU A 61 10.37 -3.25 10.62
CA LEU A 61 9.73 -1.96 10.87
C LEU A 61 10.60 -1.04 11.73
N ARG A 62 11.21 -1.56 12.80
CA ARG A 62 12.14 -0.77 13.64
C ARG A 62 13.35 -0.31 12.84
N GLU A 63 13.95 -1.20 12.05
CA GLU A 63 15.10 -0.83 11.23
C GLU A 63 14.72 0.18 10.14
N ALA A 64 13.58 0.00 9.48
CA ALA A 64 13.08 0.95 8.50
C ALA A 64 12.82 2.33 9.11
N GLN A 65 12.31 2.42 10.34
CA GLN A 65 12.14 3.70 11.04
C GLN A 65 13.49 4.40 11.27
N ASN A 66 14.52 3.66 11.68
CA ASN A 66 15.87 4.21 11.84
C ASN A 66 16.41 4.74 10.51
N VAL A 67 16.26 3.96 9.43
CA VAL A 67 16.68 4.35 8.07
C VAL A 67 15.96 5.60 7.58
N LEU A 68 14.68 5.77 7.95
CA LEU A 68 13.83 6.85 7.45
C LEU A 68 13.85 8.12 8.30
N SER A 69 14.35 8.07 9.54
CA SER A 69 14.23 9.17 10.52
C SER A 69 14.80 10.51 10.01
N ASP A 70 15.91 10.48 9.26
CA ASP A 70 16.57 11.66 8.70
C ASP A 70 16.63 11.66 7.16
N ALA A 71 15.85 10.77 6.52
CA ALA A 71 15.93 10.60 5.08
C ALA A 71 15.20 11.71 4.32
N SER A 72 15.92 12.47 3.49
CA SER A 72 15.31 13.42 2.55
C SER A 72 14.58 12.71 1.40
N ASP A 73 15.05 11.52 1.01
CA ASP A 73 14.42 10.63 0.03
C ASP A 73 14.27 9.24 0.65
N ALA A 74 13.03 8.92 1.06
CA ALA A 74 12.68 7.65 1.68
C ALA A 74 12.98 6.44 0.77
N LYS A 75 12.78 6.57 -0.55
CA LYS A 75 13.01 5.48 -1.50
C LYS A 75 14.50 5.20 -1.62
N GLN A 76 15.31 6.25 -1.76
CA GLN A 76 16.76 6.12 -1.83
C GLN A 76 17.32 5.52 -0.54
N ALA A 77 16.86 6.01 0.62
CA ALA A 77 17.30 5.51 1.93
C ALA A 77 16.99 4.02 2.12
N ILE A 78 15.75 3.59 1.83
CA ILE A 78 15.37 2.17 1.91
C ILE A 78 16.17 1.32 0.94
N THR A 79 16.34 1.77 -0.31
CA THR A 79 17.07 1.00 -1.33
C THR A 79 18.54 0.84 -0.96
N ALA A 80 19.17 1.89 -0.42
CA ALA A 80 20.57 1.85 0.02
C ALA A 80 20.78 0.93 1.24
N GLN A 81 19.76 0.81 2.09
CA GLN A 81 19.82 0.04 3.34
C GLN A 81 19.12 -1.33 3.26
N LEU A 82 18.85 -1.84 2.06
CA LEU A 82 18.31 -3.20 1.88
C LEU A 82 19.14 -4.27 2.60
N PRO A 83 20.49 -4.26 2.57
CA PRO A 83 21.28 -5.24 3.32
C PRO A 83 21.06 -5.16 4.84
N ALA A 84 20.90 -3.96 5.41
CA ALA A 84 20.65 -3.77 6.83
C ALA A 84 19.24 -4.28 7.22
N LEU A 85 18.23 -3.99 6.39
CA LEU A 85 16.86 -4.48 6.56
C LEU A 85 16.80 -6.01 6.48
N GLU A 86 17.54 -6.62 5.53
CA GLU A 86 17.67 -8.07 5.41
C GLU A 86 18.41 -8.69 6.61
N ALA A 87 19.47 -8.05 7.08
CA ALA A 87 20.19 -8.48 8.27
C ALA A 87 19.29 -8.44 9.52
N ALA A 88 18.45 -7.40 9.68
CA ALA A 88 17.49 -7.29 10.78
C ALA A 88 16.46 -8.43 10.74
N ALA A 89 15.91 -8.75 9.55
CA ALA A 89 14.99 -9.87 9.38
C ALA A 89 15.64 -11.22 9.75
N ASN A 90 16.84 -11.48 9.25
CA ASN A 90 17.57 -12.72 9.52
C ASN A 90 18.10 -12.83 10.96
N ALA A 91 18.41 -11.71 11.62
CA ALA A 91 18.73 -11.69 13.04
C ALA A 91 17.52 -12.11 13.89
N GLU A 92 16.32 -11.64 13.54
CA GLU A 92 15.10 -12.03 14.22
C GLU A 92 14.75 -13.50 14.00
N LEU A 93 14.88 -14.03 12.77
CA LEU A 93 14.68 -15.46 12.49
C LEU A 93 15.58 -16.34 13.37
N ARG A 94 16.87 -16.01 13.46
CA ARG A 94 17.82 -16.71 14.33
C ARG A 94 17.43 -16.62 15.81
N ARG A 95 16.95 -15.46 16.27
CA ARG A 95 16.48 -15.27 17.66
C ARG A 95 15.25 -16.13 17.98
N GLN A 96 14.38 -16.36 17.00
CA GLN A 96 13.23 -17.28 17.12
C GLN A 96 13.62 -18.76 17.00
N GLY A 97 14.91 -19.07 16.73
CA GLY A 97 15.37 -20.44 16.52
C GLY A 97 14.92 -21.04 15.18
N SER A 98 14.50 -20.21 14.21
CA SER A 98 14.16 -20.69 12.87
C SER A 98 15.43 -21.03 12.07
N GLY A 99 15.34 -22.09 11.27
CA GLY A 99 16.36 -22.46 10.28
C GLY A 99 16.18 -21.78 8.92
N ASP A 100 15.11 -21.01 8.73
CA ASP A 100 14.83 -20.29 7.49
C ASP A 100 15.70 -19.03 7.37
N THR A 101 15.79 -18.52 6.14
CA THR A 101 16.34 -17.20 5.84
C THR A 101 15.27 -16.28 5.27
N ALA A 102 15.46 -14.97 5.45
CA ALA A 102 14.65 -13.94 4.82
C ALA A 102 15.42 -13.27 3.69
N CYS A 103 14.75 -13.04 2.57
CA CYS A 103 15.23 -12.15 1.50
C CYS A 103 14.40 -10.87 1.48
N VAL A 104 15.06 -9.73 1.33
CA VAL A 104 14.41 -8.41 1.29
C VAL A 104 14.68 -7.74 -0.05
N SER A 105 13.60 -7.25 -0.69
CA SER A 105 13.66 -6.58 -1.99
C SER A 105 12.81 -5.32 -2.00
N PHE A 106 13.21 -4.35 -2.82
CA PHE A 106 12.43 -3.14 -3.07
C PHE A 106 11.91 -3.13 -4.50
N ARG A 107 10.58 -3.20 -4.69
CA ARG A 107 9.96 -3.34 -6.02
C ARG A 107 8.60 -2.69 -6.09
N ARG A 108 8.08 -2.52 -7.32
CA ARG A 108 6.67 -2.18 -7.53
C ARG A 108 5.82 -3.45 -7.46
N GLU A 109 4.73 -3.40 -6.72
CA GLU A 109 3.84 -4.54 -6.52
C GLU A 109 2.38 -4.09 -6.46
N LEU A 110 1.49 -4.93 -6.99
CA LEU A 110 0.05 -4.72 -6.90
C LEU A 110 -0.42 -5.11 -5.50
N PHE A 111 -1.07 -4.18 -4.80
CA PHE A 111 -1.73 -4.44 -3.53
C PHE A 111 -3.23 -4.38 -3.73
N PRO A 112 -3.99 -5.25 -3.03
CA PRO A 112 -5.44 -5.08 -2.93
C PRO A 112 -5.78 -3.85 -2.10
N THR A 113 -7.05 -3.44 -2.16
CA THR A 113 -7.62 -2.48 -1.21
C THR A 113 -7.43 -3.01 0.21
N ARG A 114 -6.94 -2.15 1.12
CA ARG A 114 -6.70 -2.53 2.52
C ARG A 114 -7.30 -1.49 3.45
N ASP A 115 -8.12 -1.98 4.35
CA ASP A 115 -8.67 -1.22 5.47
C ASP A 115 -7.77 -1.41 6.69
N TYR A 116 -7.34 -0.30 7.26
CA TYR A 116 -6.74 -0.21 8.57
C TYR A 116 -7.75 0.45 9.52
N ASP A 117 -7.47 0.44 10.82
CA ASP A 117 -8.41 0.95 11.83
C ASP A 117 -8.74 2.43 11.63
N THR A 118 -7.78 3.24 11.18
CA THR A 118 -7.91 4.70 11.04
C THR A 118 -8.03 5.19 9.60
N PHE A 119 -7.60 4.40 8.61
CA PHE A 119 -7.57 4.79 7.20
C PHE A 119 -7.69 3.57 6.28
N SER A 120 -7.98 3.81 5.00
CA SER A 120 -7.91 2.78 3.97
C SER A 120 -6.99 3.19 2.82
N LEU A 121 -6.44 2.20 2.14
CA LEU A 121 -5.66 2.38 0.91
C LEU A 121 -6.33 1.64 -0.25
N PRO A 122 -6.48 2.28 -1.42
CA PRO A 122 -7.09 1.65 -2.58
C PRO A 122 -6.18 0.57 -3.18
N SER A 123 -6.79 -0.36 -3.90
CA SER A 123 -6.06 -1.26 -4.80
C SER A 123 -5.20 -0.47 -5.80
N GLY A 124 -3.96 -0.89 -5.98
CA GLY A 124 -3.03 -0.19 -6.88
C GLY A 124 -1.60 -0.71 -6.81
N VAL A 125 -0.75 -0.18 -7.68
CA VAL A 125 0.67 -0.51 -7.72
C VAL A 125 1.43 0.47 -6.83
N TYR A 126 2.07 -0.04 -5.79
CA TYR A 126 2.82 0.74 -4.80
C TYR A 126 4.31 0.39 -4.84
N GLN A 127 5.15 1.27 -4.28
CA GLN A 127 6.50 0.88 -3.87
C GLN A 127 6.38 -0.08 -2.67
N SER A 128 7.04 -1.22 -2.76
CA SER A 128 6.94 -2.34 -1.81
C SER A 128 8.33 -2.72 -1.32
N LEU A 129 8.55 -2.63 -0.01
CA LEU A 129 9.59 -3.37 0.68
C LEU A 129 9.04 -4.77 0.95
N ARG A 130 9.46 -5.76 0.14
CA ARG A 130 9.01 -7.13 0.28
C ARG A 130 10.04 -7.97 1.04
N VAL A 131 9.59 -8.59 2.12
CA VAL A 131 10.33 -9.57 2.92
C VAL A 131 9.73 -10.95 2.64
N THR A 132 10.54 -11.89 2.19
CA THR A 132 10.12 -13.28 1.92
C THR A 132 10.91 -14.21 2.81
N ILE A 133 10.21 -14.92 3.69
CA ILE A 133 10.80 -15.87 4.63
C ILE A 133 10.70 -17.28 4.01
N GLY A 134 11.82 -18.00 3.97
CA GLY A 134 11.90 -19.34 3.39
C GLY A 134 11.38 -19.36 1.95
N GLU A 135 10.48 -20.30 1.66
CA GLU A 135 9.86 -20.46 0.32
C GLU A 135 8.82 -19.38 0.01
N GLY A 136 8.32 -18.65 1.02
CA GLY A 136 7.30 -17.63 0.83
C GLY A 136 5.94 -18.18 0.40
N ALA A 137 5.57 -19.38 0.86
CA ALA A 137 4.31 -20.05 0.50
C ALA A 137 3.14 -19.70 1.43
N GLY A 138 3.40 -19.00 2.54
CA GLY A 138 2.39 -18.66 3.52
C GLY A 138 1.62 -17.36 3.23
N HIS A 139 0.65 -17.05 4.09
CA HIS A 139 -0.17 -15.86 3.98
C HIS A 139 0.66 -14.57 4.06
N ASN A 140 0.17 -13.58 3.33
CA ASN A 140 0.77 -12.25 3.25
C ASN A 140 0.41 -11.40 4.46
N TRP A 141 1.37 -10.61 4.95
CA TRP A 141 1.13 -9.49 5.84
C TRP A 141 1.45 -8.17 5.12
N TRP A 142 0.57 -7.19 5.25
CA TRP A 142 0.68 -5.91 4.57
C TRP A 142 0.66 -4.76 5.57
N CYS A 143 1.57 -3.79 5.44
CA CYS A 143 1.61 -2.55 6.22
C CYS A 143 2.04 -1.35 5.36
N VAL A 144 2.04 -0.17 5.95
CA VAL A 144 2.61 1.07 5.43
C VAL A 144 3.77 1.51 6.32
N ILE A 145 4.95 1.72 5.74
CA ILE A 145 6.16 2.10 6.49
C ILE A 145 6.53 3.55 6.30
N PHE A 146 6.20 4.12 5.14
CA PHE A 146 6.40 5.53 4.86
C PHE A 146 5.17 6.13 4.16
N PRO A 147 4.64 7.26 4.66
CA PRO A 147 4.91 7.82 6.00
C PRO A 147 4.57 6.79 7.08
N SER A 148 5.06 6.96 8.31
CA SER A 148 4.92 5.95 9.39
C SER A 148 3.48 5.85 9.91
N LEU A 149 2.58 5.31 9.08
CA LEU A 149 1.14 5.21 9.34
C LEU A 149 0.74 3.93 10.09
N CYS A 150 1.65 2.96 10.20
CA CYS A 150 1.42 1.72 10.95
C CYS A 150 1.71 1.81 12.46
N VAL A 151 2.05 2.99 12.98
CA VAL A 151 2.13 3.24 14.42
C VAL A 151 0.68 3.42 14.95
N PRO A 152 0.32 2.95 16.17
CA PRO A 152 -1.01 3.18 16.74
C PRO A 152 -1.22 4.67 17.02
N ALA A 153 -1.58 5.41 15.98
CA ALA A 153 -2.10 6.75 16.07
C ALA A 153 -3.63 6.63 16.15
N THR A 154 -4.24 7.35 17.10
CA THR A 154 -5.66 7.67 17.03
C THR A 154 -5.98 8.35 15.68
N THR A 155 -7.25 8.45 15.30
CA THR A 155 -7.65 9.11 14.03
C THR A 155 -7.04 10.51 13.88
N ASP A 156 -6.88 11.25 14.98
CA ASP A 156 -6.23 12.57 14.99
C ASP A 156 -4.74 12.49 14.64
N GLY A 157 -4.01 11.53 15.21
CA GLY A 157 -2.58 11.36 14.92
C GLY A 157 -2.29 10.83 13.50
N PHE A 158 -3.25 10.19 12.83
CA PHE A 158 -3.10 9.80 11.42
C PHE A 158 -3.06 11.02 10.50
N VAL A 159 -3.95 12.00 10.71
CA VAL A 159 -4.01 13.20 9.86
C VAL A 159 -2.71 13.98 9.96
N ASP A 160 -2.19 14.15 11.18
CA ASP A 160 -0.91 14.83 11.42
C ASP A 160 0.26 14.08 10.79
N ALA A 161 0.31 12.74 10.93
CA ALA A 161 1.36 11.92 10.32
C ALA A 161 1.31 11.94 8.79
N ALA A 162 0.12 11.95 8.20
CA ALA A 162 -0.05 12.05 6.76
C ALA A 162 0.33 13.45 6.25
N ALA A 163 -0.06 14.52 6.97
CA ALA A 163 0.37 15.88 6.63
C ALA A 163 1.89 16.03 6.70
N ALA A 164 2.53 15.51 7.75
CA ALA A 164 3.99 15.47 7.88
C ALA A 164 4.66 14.65 6.75
N GLY A 165 3.98 13.61 6.26
CA GLY A 165 4.38 12.82 5.11
C GLY A 165 4.19 13.51 3.74
N GLY A 166 3.75 14.78 3.71
CA GLY A 166 3.56 15.53 2.46
C GLY A 166 2.27 15.19 1.70
N PHE A 167 1.26 14.67 2.38
CA PHE A 167 -0.06 14.42 1.80
C PHE A 167 -0.89 15.71 1.89
N SER A 168 -1.56 16.04 0.78
CA SER A 168 -2.54 17.13 0.73
C SER A 168 -3.85 16.72 1.40
N ASP A 169 -4.66 17.70 1.82
CA ASP A 169 -5.99 17.46 2.41
C ASP A 169 -6.89 16.59 1.51
N ALA A 170 -6.75 16.72 0.19
CA ALA A 170 -7.48 15.91 -0.77
C ALA A 170 -7.02 14.44 -0.78
N GLU A 171 -5.74 14.17 -0.56
CA GLU A 171 -5.18 12.82 -0.42
C GLU A 171 -5.50 12.23 0.96
N ILE A 172 -5.40 13.02 2.03
CA ILE A 172 -5.81 12.61 3.38
C ILE A 172 -7.30 12.30 3.42
N GLY A 173 -8.13 13.11 2.75
CA GLY A 173 -9.56 12.83 2.55
C GLY A 173 -9.84 11.61 1.66
N LEU A 174 -8.86 11.17 0.86
CA LEU A 174 -8.90 9.89 0.12
C LEU A 174 -8.40 8.70 0.97
N MET A 175 -7.93 8.92 2.20
CA MET A 175 -7.49 7.81 3.08
C MET A 175 -8.39 7.70 4.31
N THR A 176 -8.89 8.83 4.81
CA THR A 176 -9.78 8.90 5.97
C THR A 176 -11.21 8.52 5.60
N ARG A 177 -11.81 7.67 6.44
CA ARG A 177 -13.12 7.04 6.24
C ARG A 177 -14.31 7.99 6.48
N ALA A 178 -14.17 9.26 6.12
CA ALA A 178 -15.05 10.31 6.62
C ALA A 178 -16.50 10.22 6.12
N ASN A 179 -16.81 9.63 4.96
CA ASN A 179 -18.19 9.56 4.45
C ASN A 179 -18.36 8.42 3.43
N GLY A 180 -19.42 7.60 3.51
CA GLY A 180 -19.69 6.43 2.62
C GLY A 180 -19.64 6.65 1.10
N ALA A 181 -19.51 7.90 0.63
CA ALA A 181 -19.05 8.24 -0.73
C ALA A 181 -17.67 7.64 -1.08
N TYR A 182 -16.89 7.25 -0.07
CA TYR A 182 -15.55 6.70 -0.17
C TYR A 182 -15.50 5.30 -0.80
N THR A 183 -16.39 4.40 -0.37
CA THR A 183 -16.50 3.05 -0.93
C THR A 183 -16.85 3.09 -2.42
N VAL A 184 -17.65 4.07 -2.84
CA VAL A 184 -17.99 4.27 -4.26
C VAL A 184 -16.74 4.61 -5.07
N LYS A 185 -15.89 5.53 -4.59
CA LYS A 185 -14.65 5.91 -5.31
C LYS A 185 -13.71 4.73 -5.49
N PHE A 186 -13.49 3.92 -4.45
CA PHE A 186 -12.62 2.76 -4.54
C PHE A 186 -13.20 1.68 -5.46
N ARG A 187 -14.52 1.43 -5.39
CA ARG A 187 -15.19 0.52 -6.32
C ARG A 187 -15.12 1.02 -7.76
N SER A 188 -15.20 2.33 -7.99
CA SER A 188 -14.98 2.91 -9.33
C SER A 188 -13.56 2.68 -9.83
N LEU A 189 -12.55 2.83 -8.96
CA LEU A 189 -11.15 2.53 -9.30
C LEU A 189 -10.93 1.04 -9.58
N GLU A 190 -11.50 0.15 -8.77
CA GLU A 190 -11.42 -1.30 -8.95
C GLU A 190 -12.10 -1.73 -10.27
N LEU A 191 -13.29 -1.19 -10.56
CA LEU A 191 -14.00 -1.48 -11.80
C LEU A 191 -13.19 -1.00 -13.02
N LEU A 192 -12.58 0.17 -12.92
CA LEU A 192 -11.74 0.71 -13.98
C LEU A 192 -10.46 -0.11 -14.16
N GLN A 193 -9.83 -0.57 -13.08
CA GLN A 193 -8.68 -1.49 -13.15
C GLN A 193 -9.09 -2.81 -13.80
N ALA A 194 -10.23 -3.39 -13.41
CA ALA A 194 -10.74 -4.62 -14.01
C ALA A 194 -11.05 -4.44 -15.51
N LEU A 195 -11.63 -3.31 -15.90
CA LEU A 195 -11.88 -2.97 -17.29
C LEU A 195 -10.57 -2.78 -18.07
N LYS A 196 -9.58 -2.09 -17.50
CA LYS A 196 -8.25 -1.92 -18.13
C LYS A 196 -7.58 -3.27 -18.36
N LYS A 197 -7.60 -4.16 -17.34
CA LYS A 197 -7.07 -5.52 -17.44
C LYS A 197 -7.78 -6.31 -18.55
N TYR A 198 -9.10 -6.22 -18.62
CA TYR A 198 -9.88 -6.90 -19.65
C TYR A 198 -9.59 -6.38 -21.07
N LEU A 199 -9.46 -5.06 -21.25
CA LEU A 199 -9.26 -4.45 -22.57
C LEU A 199 -7.82 -4.52 -23.07
N PHE A 200 -6.84 -4.43 -22.17
CA PHE A 200 -5.43 -4.24 -22.52
C PHE A 200 -4.51 -5.38 -22.07
N GLY A 201 -5.02 -6.37 -21.32
CA GLY A 201 -4.29 -7.59 -20.99
C GLY A 201 -3.11 -7.43 -20.02
N GLU A 202 -2.98 -6.28 -19.35
CA GLU A 202 -1.99 -6.04 -18.27
C GLU A 202 -2.48 -6.54 -16.90
#